data_AF-A0A920USU0-F1
#
_entry.id   AF-A0A920USU0-F1
#
_cell.length_a   1.000
_cell.length_b   1.000
_cell.length_c   1.000
_cell.angle_alpha   90.00
_cell.angle_beta   90.00
_cell.angle_gamma   90.00
#
_symmetry.space_group_name_H-M   'P 1'
#
loop_
_entity.id
_entity.type
_entity.pdbx_description
1 polymer ?
#
loop_
_entity_poly.entity_id
_entity_poly.type
_entity_poly.pdbx_seq_one_letter_code
_entity_poly.pdbx_strand_id
1 'polypeptide(L)' 'MNRSTVFASADQFRLTVHGKGGHGAMPHMAIDPVAAIAEIITTSQTVVSREVPPNEMGVLTFGQIHGDQLQM' A
#
# COMPACT_ATOMS: atom_id res chain seq x y z
N MET A 1 -10.66 36.04 5.18
CA MET A 1 -9.49 35.76 6.05
C MET A 1 -9.78 34.53 6.92
N ASN A 2 -9.11 33.40 6.71
CA ASN A 2 -8.22 32.78 7.70
C ASN A 2 -7.57 31.47 7.20
N ARG A 3 -6.34 31.60 6.68
CA ARG A 3 -5.15 30.74 6.77
C ARG A 3 -5.38 29.26 7.13
N SER A 4 -5.44 28.39 6.12
CA SER A 4 -5.02 27.00 6.29
C SER A 4 -3.55 26.90 5.92
N THR A 5 -2.74 26.67 6.94
CA THR A 5 -1.31 26.38 6.88
C THR A 5 -0.98 25.35 5.80
N VAL A 6 -0.04 25.70 4.91
CA VAL A 6 0.43 24.91 3.75
C VAL A 6 1.37 23.76 4.17
N PHE A 7 1.40 23.40 5.46
CA PHE A 7 2.27 22.34 5.96
C PHE A 7 1.46 21.05 6.09
N ALA A 8 1.55 20.19 5.07
CA ALA A 8 1.23 18.79 5.24
C ALA A 8 2.27 18.18 6.17
N SER A 9 1.84 17.60 7.30
CA SER A 9 2.68 16.67 8.02
C SER A 9 2.80 15.41 7.15
N ALA A 10 4.03 14.97 6.90
CA ALA A 10 4.31 13.83 6.04
C ALA A 10 5.07 12.77 6.84
N ASP A 11 4.50 11.58 6.89
CA ASP A 11 5.17 10.39 7.42
C ASP A 11 5.49 9.43 6.28
N GLN A 12 6.56 8.67 6.45
CA GLN A 12 6.93 7.60 5.54
C GLN A 12 6.80 6.25 6.26
N PHE A 13 6.26 5.27 5.56
CA PHE A 13 6.20 3.89 6.05
C PHE A 13 6.85 2.91 5.08
N ARG A 14 7.20 1.74 5.59
CA ARG A 14 7.64 0.57 4.81
C ARG A 14 6.74 -0.59 5.17
N LEU A 15 6.16 -1.22 4.16
CA LEU A 15 5.35 -2.42 4.30
C LEU A 15 6.07 -3.59 3.65
N THR A 16 6.19 -4.70 4.36
CA THR A 16 6.70 -5.97 3.84
C THR A 16 5.61 -7.01 3.92
N VAL A 17 5.24 -7.58 2.76
CA VAL A 17 4.27 -8.67 2.68
C VAL A 17 5.03 -9.96 2.44
N HIS A 18 4.93 -10.90 3.38
CA HIS A 18 5.57 -12.20 3.27
C HIS A 18 4.63 -13.19 2.59
N GLY A 19 5.05 -13.67 1.42
CA GLY A 19 4.41 -14.78 0.72
C GLY A 19 5.08 -16.12 1.05
N LYS A 20 4.65 -17.15 0.33
CA LYS A 20 5.24 -18.49 0.34
C LYS A 20 5.45 -18.91 -1.11
N GLY A 21 6.72 -19.15 -1.47
CA GLY A 21 7.07 -19.65 -2.80
C GLY A 21 6.43 -20.99 -3.10
N GLY A 22 6.21 -21.26 -4.39
CA GLY A 22 5.64 -22.51 -4.86
C GLY A 22 5.82 -22.64 -6.38
N HIS A 23 5.47 -23.81 -6.91
CA HIS A 23 5.53 -24.03 -8.35
C HIS A 23 4.50 -23.15 -9.05
N GLY A 24 4.88 -22.44 -10.12
CA GLY A 24 3.97 -21.52 -10.82
C GLY A 24 2.71 -22.19 -11.38
N ALA A 25 2.77 -23.50 -11.62
CA ALA A 25 1.62 -24.31 -12.04
C ALA A 25 0.74 -24.80 -10.86
N MET A 26 1.14 -24.57 -9.61
CA MET A 26 0.45 -25.02 -8.39
C MET A 26 0.20 -23.84 -7.43
N PRO A 27 -0.59 -22.83 -7.85
CA PRO A 27 -0.81 -21.62 -7.06
C PRO A 27 -1.48 -21.90 -5.70
N HIS A 28 -2.29 -22.96 -5.59
CA HIS A 28 -2.94 -23.38 -4.35
C HIS A 28 -1.98 -23.84 -3.25
N MET A 29 -0.72 -24.13 -3.59
CA MET A 29 0.34 -24.49 -2.62
C MET A 29 1.21 -23.30 -2.22
N ALA A 30 1.06 -22.17 -2.91
CA ALA A 30 1.80 -20.93 -2.71
C ALA A 30 0.94 -19.88 -1.99
N ILE A 31 1.58 -18.87 -1.43
CA ILE A 31 0.93 -17.64 -0.98
C ILE A 31 1.53 -16.53 -1.82
N ASP A 32 0.75 -15.97 -2.74
CA ASP A 32 1.22 -14.95 -3.68
C ASP A 32 1.23 -13.56 -3.01
N PRO A 33 2.42 -12.99 -2.72
CA PRO A 33 2.51 -11.67 -2.11
C PRO A 33 2.16 -10.55 -3.10
N VAL A 34 2.25 -10.77 -4.42
CA VAL A 34 1.96 -9.75 -5.44
C VAL A 34 0.47 -9.44 -5.47
N ALA A 35 -0.36 -10.48 -5.51
CA ALA A 35 -1.81 -10.33 -5.45
C ALA A 35 -2.26 -9.62 -4.15
N ALA A 36 -1.68 -10.02 -3.01
CA ALA A 36 -1.97 -9.38 -1.72
C ALA A 36 -1.58 -7.90 -1.68
N ILE A 37 -0.40 -7.52 -2.20
CA ILE A 37 0.01 -6.11 -2.28
C ILE A 37 -0.95 -5.31 -3.17
N ALA A 38 -1.40 -5.87 -4.30
CA ALA A 38 -2.33 -5.18 -5.19
C ALA A 38 -3.65 -4.84 -4.47
N GLU A 39 -4.21 -5.80 -3.73
CA GLU A 39 -5.43 -5.59 -2.93
C GLU A 39 -5.24 -4.54 -1.84
N ILE A 40 -4.08 -4.56 -1.15
CA ILE A 40 -3.73 -3.56 -0.14
C ILE A 40 -3.70 -2.17 -0.77
N ILE A 41 -3.03 -1.99 -1.92
CA ILE A 41 -2.95 -0.68 -2.60
C ILE A 41 -4.33 -0.18 -3.01
N THR A 42 -5.16 -1.05 -3.61
CA THR A 42 -6.51 -0.70 -4.04
C THR A 42 -7.38 -0.29 -2.86
N THR A 43 -7.37 -1.08 -1.79
CA THR A 43 -8.19 -0.82 -0.60
C THR A 43 -7.69 0.43 0.14
N SER A 44 -6.38 0.67 0.17
CA SER A 44 -5.82 1.85 0.83
C SER A 44 -6.30 3.17 0.22
N GLN A 45 -6.77 3.17 -1.04
CA GLN A 45 -7.37 4.37 -1.64
C GLN A 45 -8.67 4.80 -0.94
N THR A 46 -9.33 3.90 -0.20
CA THR A 46 -10.53 4.26 0.57
C THR A 46 -10.22 5.16 1.76
N VAL A 47 -9.00 5.11 2.31
CA VAL A 47 -8.62 5.96 3.45
C VAL A 47 -8.81 7.43 3.11
N VAL A 48 -8.20 7.89 2.01
CA VAL A 48 -8.35 9.30 1.59
C VAL A 48 -9.75 9.59 1.06
N SER A 49 -10.37 8.67 0.32
CA SER A 49 -11.65 8.94 -0.34
C SER A 49 -12.89 8.78 0.55
N ARG A 50 -12.79 8.08 1.69
CA ARG A 50 -13.92 7.74 2.57
C ARG A 50 -13.71 8.07 4.04
N GLU A 51 -12.48 8.13 4.53
CA GLU A 51 -12.20 8.35 5.96
C GLU A 51 -11.72 9.77 6.26
N VAL A 52 -11.06 10.43 5.30
CA VAL A 52 -10.64 11.85 5.45
C VAL A 52 -11.84 12.78 5.23
N PRO A 53 -12.13 13.72 6.15
CA PRO A 53 -13.18 14.72 5.95
C PRO A 53 -12.97 15.53 4.67
N PRO A 54 -14.02 15.85 3.90
CA PRO A 54 -13.88 16.53 2.60
C PRO A 54 -13.38 17.98 2.71
N ASN A 55 -13.40 18.57 3.90
CA ASN A 55 -12.84 19.88 4.21
C ASN A 55 -11.37 19.82 4.69
N GLU A 56 -10.81 18.62 4.80
CA GLU A 56 -9.41 18.36 5.15
C GLU A 56 -8.63 17.84 3.93
N MET A 57 -7.33 18.06 3.91
CA MET A 57 -6.46 17.55 2.84
C MET A 57 -5.68 16.33 3.33
N GLY A 58 -5.71 15.25 2.56
CA GLY A 58 -4.92 14.04 2.79
C GLY A 58 -4.38 13.48 1.48
N VAL A 59 -3.14 12.97 1.51
CA VAL A 59 -2.52 12.30 0.37
C VAL A 59 -1.90 10.99 0.88
N LEU A 60 -2.19 9.89 0.19
CA LEU A 60 -1.53 8.60 0.40
C LEU A 60 -0.87 8.18 -0.89
N THR A 61 0.41 7.83 -0.84
CA THR A 61 1.18 7.45 -2.03
C THR A 61 2.04 6.23 -1.74
N PHE A 62 1.94 5.23 -2.61
CA PHE A 62 2.88 4.12 -2.67
C PHE A 62 3.96 4.47 -3.69
N GLY A 63 5.09 5.00 -3.21
CA GLY A 63 6.15 5.53 -4.08
C GLY A 63 7.01 4.46 -4.76
N GLN A 64 7.13 3.28 -4.15
CA GLN A 64 7.93 2.17 -4.68
C GLN A 64 7.32 0.83 -4.28
N ILE A 65 7.40 -0.14 -5.18
CA ILE A 65 7.04 -1.54 -4.94
C ILE A 65 8.23 -2.37 -5.40
N HIS A 66 8.74 -3.23 -4.52
CA HIS A 66 9.82 -4.15 -4.82
C HIS A 66 9.35 -5.58 -4.60
N GLY A 67 9.54 -6.42 -5.61
CA GLY A 67 9.41 -7.87 -5.49
C GLY A 67 10.79 -8.48 -5.46
N ASP A 68 11.17 -9.09 -4.35
CA ASP A 68 12.39 -9.86 -4.23
C ASP A 68 12.04 -11.35 -4.21
N GLN A 69 12.77 -12.16 -4.96
CA GLN A 69 12.69 -13.61 -4.78
C GLN A 69 13.70 -13.99 -3.70
N LEU A 70 13.19 -14.53 -2.59
CA LEU A 70 14.02 -15.15 -1.57
C LEU A 70 14.87 -16.25 -2.25
N GLN A 71 16.14 -15.94 -2.52
CA GLN A 71 17.11 -16.91 -3.01
C GLN A 71 17.50 -17.77 -1.81
N MET A 72 17.06 -19.02 -1.82
CA MET A 72 17.62 -20.09 -0.98
C MET A 72 18.62 -20.88 -1.80
#